data_AF-A0AAD0TBH5-F1
#
_entry.id   AF-A0AAD0TBH5-F1
#
_cell.length_a   1.000
_cell.length_b   1.000
_cell.length_c   1.000
_cell.angle_alpha   90.00
_cell.angle_beta   90.00
_cell.angle_gamma   90.00
#
_symmetry.space_group_name_H-M   'P 1'
#
loop_
_entity.id
_entity.type
_entity.pdbx_description
1 polymer ?
#
loop_
_entity_poly.entity_id
_entity_poly.type
_entity_poly.pdbx_seq_one_letter_code
_entity_poly.pdbx_strand_id
1 'polypeptide(L)'
;MSDVIPALAHLIAAFQNWAPGEGAPRPALERVRDAIEILNDNPEAKAELRAAVAEAHQRGALHVDGVPLIVLRCLLLEEERHD
;
A
#
# COMPACT_ATOMS: atom_id res chain seq x y z
N MET A 1 0.69 11.41 8.05
CA MET A 1 -0.08 10.22 7.64
C MET A 1 0.50 9.72 6.33
N SER A 2 0.79 8.42 6.21
CA SER A 2 1.19 7.83 4.93
C SER A 2 -0.06 7.53 4.12
N ASP A 3 -0.13 8.07 2.90
CA ASP A 3 -1.21 7.82 1.95
C ASP A 3 -1.00 6.50 1.16
N VAL A 4 -0.35 5.50 1.76
CA VAL A 4 0.06 4.28 1.06
C VAL A 4 -1.13 3.44 0.55
N ILE A 5 -2.19 3.29 1.36
CA ILE A 5 -3.40 2.56 0.94
C ILE A 5 -4.06 3.26 -0.26
N PRO A 6 -4.39 4.57 -0.21
CA PRO A 6 -4.99 5.24 -1.37
C PRO A 6 -4.05 5.32 -2.57
N ALA A 7 -2.73 5.44 -2.38
CA ALA A 7 -1.76 5.40 -3.47
C ALA A 7 -1.76 4.04 -4.20
N LEU A 8 -1.76 2.93 -3.44
CA LEU A 8 -1.84 1.58 -4.00
C LEU A 8 -3.18 1.31 -4.69
N ALA A 9 -4.29 1.74 -4.10
CA ALA A 9 -5.61 1.63 -4.72
C ALA A 9 -5.64 2.37 -6.07
N HIS A 10 -5.08 3.57 -6.12
CA HIS A 10 -4.95 4.35 -7.36
C HIS A 10 -4.06 3.63 -8.38
N LEU A 11 -2.95 3.02 -7.96
CA LEU A 11 -2.07 2.26 -8.85
C LEU A 11 -2.77 1.03 -9.46
N ILE A 12 -3.49 0.27 -8.63
CA ILE A 12 -4.28 -0.88 -9.08
C ILE A 12 -5.32 -0.43 -10.12
N ALA A 13 -6.06 0.64 -9.83
CA ALA A 13 -7.03 1.20 -10.76
C ALA A 13 -6.36 1.69 -12.06
N ALA A 14 -5.19 2.31 -11.99
CA ALA A 14 -4.45 2.78 -13.16
C ALA A 14 -4.03 1.62 -14.07
N PHE A 15 -3.57 0.50 -13.50
CA PHE A 15 -3.23 -0.69 -14.27
C PHE A 15 -4.45 -1.45 -14.79
N GLN A 16 -5.58 -1.45 -14.07
CA GLN A 16 -6.82 -2.05 -14.54
C GLN A 16 -7.39 -1.34 -15.78
N ASN A 17 -7.17 -0.03 -15.88
CA ASN A 17 -7.62 0.79 -17.01
C ASN A 17 -6.53 0.98 -18.08
N TRP A 18 -5.36 0.36 -17.90
CA TRP A 18 -4.22 0.56 -18.79
C TRP A 18 -4.46 -0.10 -20.15
N ALA A 19 -4.40 0.68 -21.23
CA ALA A 19 -4.60 0.18 -22.58
C ALA A 19 -3.28 -0.33 -23.21
N PRO A 20 -3.32 -1.40 -24.01
CA PRO A 20 -2.16 -1.83 -24.79
C PRO A 20 -1.65 -0.72 -25.71
N GLY A 21 -0.35 -0.40 -25.60
CA GLY A 21 0.28 0.67 -26.39
C GLY A 21 0.41 2.01 -25.66
N GLU A 22 -0.23 2.16 -24.50
CA GLU A 22 0.05 3.27 -23.59
C GLU A 22 1.32 2.97 -22.77
N GLY A 23 2.08 4.00 -22.42
CA GLY A 23 3.17 3.85 -21.45
C GLY A 23 2.61 3.41 -20.09
N ALA A 24 3.45 2.80 -19.24
CA ALA A 24 3.07 2.47 -17.88
C ALA A 24 2.52 3.72 -17.14
N PRO A 25 1.57 3.56 -16.19
CA PRO A 25 0.94 4.67 -15.47
C PRO A 25 1.93 5.33 -14.49
N ARG A 26 2.91 6.05 -15.04
CA ARG A 26 4.04 6.63 -14.33
C ARG A 26 3.64 7.52 -13.15
N PRO A 27 2.63 8.41 -13.25
CA PRO A 27 2.22 9.22 -12.11
C PRO A 27 1.72 8.39 -10.92
N ALA A 28 1.06 7.25 -11.19
CA ALA A 28 0.60 6.37 -10.13
C ALA A 28 1.76 5.61 -9.47
N LEU A 29 2.74 5.18 -10.27
CA LEU A 29 3.97 4.54 -9.77
C LEU A 29 4.79 5.50 -8.90
N GLU A 30 4.98 6.74 -9.33
CA GLU A 30 5.69 7.78 -8.58
C GLU A 30 4.99 8.06 -7.25
N ARG A 31 3.66 8.20 -7.25
CA ARG A 31 2.88 8.39 -6.01
C ARG A 31 3.04 7.23 -5.02
N VAL A 32 3.03 5.98 -5.50
CA VAL A 32 3.25 4.81 -4.63
C VAL A 32 4.66 4.80 -4.05
N ARG A 33 5.68 5.12 -4.87
CA ARG A 33 7.06 5.24 -4.39
C ARG A 33 7.15 6.27 -3.25
N ASP A 34 6.65 7.48 -3.47
CA ASP A 34 6.73 8.57 -2.49
C ASP A 34 5.96 8.20 -1.19
N ALA A 35 4.82 7.52 -1.31
CA ALA A 35 4.04 7.07 -0.16
C ALA A 35 4.75 5.96 0.65
N ILE A 36 5.49 5.06 -0.03
CA ILE A 36 6.31 4.02 0.62
C ILE A 36 7.54 4.65 1.28
N GLU A 37 8.20 5.64 0.67
CA GLU A 37 9.31 6.38 1.29
C GLU A 37 8.84 7.04 2.60
N ILE A 38 7.71 7.75 2.57
CA ILE A 38 7.10 8.34 3.77
C ILE A 38 6.74 7.26 4.80
N LEU A 39 6.18 6.13 4.38
CA LEU A 39 5.85 5.02 5.28
C LEU A 39 7.11 4.50 5.98
N ASN A 40 8.22 4.35 5.25
CA ASN A 40 9.45 3.81 5.78
C ASN A 40 10.12 4.73 6.81
N ASP A 41 10.06 6.04 6.58
CA ASP A 41 10.65 7.05 7.44
C ASP A 41 9.75 7.47 8.62
N ASN A 42 8.49 7.03 8.64
CA ASN A 42 7.52 7.44 9.65
C ASN A 42 6.96 6.25 10.45
N PRO A 43 7.45 6.02 11.69
CA PRO A 43 6.94 4.97 12.57
C PRO A 43 5.45 5.08 12.91
N GLU A 44 4.91 6.30 13.02
CA GLU A 44 3.48 6.52 13.28
C GLU A 44 2.65 6.04 12.10
N ALA A 45 3.09 6.33 10.87
CA ALA A 45 2.44 5.84 9.67
C ALA A 45 2.47 4.30 9.55
N LYS A 46 3.57 3.65 9.97
CA LYS A 46 3.63 2.18 10.06
C LYS A 46 2.65 1.64 11.10
N ALA A 47 2.53 2.30 12.26
CA ALA A 47 1.58 1.91 13.30
C ALA A 47 0.12 2.05 12.82
N GLU A 48 -0.20 3.12 12.12
CA GLU A 48 -1.51 3.33 11.46
C GLU A 48 -1.81 2.22 10.45
N LEU A 49 -0.85 1.89 9.58
CA LEU A 49 -1.01 0.80 8.61
C LEU A 49 -1.22 -0.55 9.29
N ARG A 50 -0.47 -0.85 10.37
CA ARG A 50 -0.66 -2.07 11.17
C ARG A 50 -2.06 -2.15 11.77
N ALA A 51 -2.55 -1.05 12.33
CA ALA A 51 -3.88 -0.99 12.91
C ALA A 51 -4.97 -1.24 11.85
N ALA A 52 -4.86 -0.61 10.68
CA ALA A 52 -5.79 -0.81 9.58
C ALA A 52 -5.80 -2.27 9.08
N VAL A 53 -4.62 -2.89 8.92
CA VAL A 53 -4.50 -4.30 8.53
C VAL A 53 -5.10 -5.22 9.59
N ALA A 54 -4.83 -4.96 10.88
CA ALA A 54 -5.37 -5.76 11.98
C ALA A 54 -6.89 -5.66 12.08
N GLU A 55 -7.46 -4.47 11.95
CA GLU A 55 -8.91 -4.26 11.95
C GLU A 55 -9.58 -5.00 10.79
N ALA A 56 -9.04 -4.85 9.57
CA ALA A 56 -9.57 -5.53 8.40
C ALA A 56 -9.50 -7.05 8.54
N HIS A 57 -8.40 -7.57 9.11
CA HIS A 57 -8.26 -8.99 9.39
C HIS A 57 -9.27 -9.51 10.42
N GLN A 58 -9.48 -8.77 11.53
CA GLN A 58 -10.48 -9.12 12.56
C GLN A 58 -11.90 -9.18 12.00
N ARG A 59 -12.19 -8.34 11.01
CA ARG A 59 -13.47 -8.31 10.29
C ARG A 59 -13.60 -9.39 9.20
N GLY A 60 -12.57 -10.21 8.99
CA GLY A 60 -12.54 -11.22 7.92
C GLY A 60 -12.44 -10.63 6.50
N ALA A 61 -12.03 -9.36 6.37
CA ALA A 61 -11.83 -8.74 5.06
C ALA A 61 -10.56 -9.29 4.39
N LEU A 62 -10.57 -9.33 3.04
CA LEU A 62 -9.41 -9.73 2.24
C LEU A 62 -8.63 -8.54 1.66
N HIS A 63 -9.17 -7.33 1.79
CA HIS A 63 -8.59 -6.08 1.29
C HIS A 63 -9.03 -4.88 2.14
N VAL A 64 -8.28 -3.77 2.04
CA VAL A 64 -8.69 -2.44 2.50
C VAL A 64 -8.74 -1.54 1.27
N ASP A 65 -9.90 -0.92 1.00
CA ASP A 65 -10.10 -0.02 -0.15
C ASP A 65 -9.64 -0.60 -1.51
N GLY A 66 -9.90 -1.89 -1.73
CA GLY A 66 -9.50 -2.60 -2.94
C GLY A 66 -8.03 -3.04 -2.99
N VAL A 67 -7.22 -2.70 -1.98
CA VAL A 67 -5.83 -3.16 -1.84
C VAL A 67 -5.80 -4.48 -1.06
N PRO A 68 -5.32 -5.59 -1.65
CA PRO A 68 -5.27 -6.88 -0.97
C PRO A 68 -4.43 -6.83 0.32
N LEU A 69 -4.92 -7.45 1.39
CA LEU A 69 -4.21 -7.47 2.68
C LEU A 69 -2.81 -8.06 2.59
N ILE A 70 -2.59 -9.02 1.69
CA ILE A 70 -1.27 -9.61 1.48
C ILE A 70 -0.24 -8.57 1.03
N VAL A 71 -0.64 -7.63 0.17
CA VAL A 71 0.24 -6.55 -0.30
C VAL A 71 0.57 -5.61 0.85
N LEU A 72 -0.44 -5.22 1.64
CA LEU A 72 -0.25 -4.34 2.80
C LEU A 72 0.66 -4.98 3.87
N ARG A 73 0.52 -6.29 4.10
CA ARG A 73 1.37 -7.03 5.04
C ARG A 73 2.83 -7.09 4.58
N CYS A 74 3.08 -7.22 3.27
CA CYS A 74 4.45 -7.21 2.74
C CYS A 74 5.19 -5.91 3.05
N LEU A 75 4.49 -4.77 3.10
CA LEU A 75 5.08 -3.47 3.43
C LEU A 75 5.46 -3.33 4.91
N LEU A 76 5.00 -4.25 5.76
CA LEU A 76 5.27 -4.25 7.19
C LEU A 76 6.38 -5.25 7.59
N LEU A 77 6.88 -6.07 6.66
CA LEU A 77 7.82 -7.17 6.93
C LEU A 77 9.25 -6.71 7.31
N GLU A 78 9.63 -5.45 7.06
CA GLU A 78 11.00 -4.98 7.28
C GLU A 78 11.41 -4.86 8.76
N GLU A 79 10.50 -5.10 9.72
CA GLU A 79 10.81 -5.03 11.16
C GLU A 79 11.12 -6.38 11.83
N GLU A 80 11.02 -7.52 11.13
CA GLU A 80 11.28 -8.85 11.74
C GLU A 80 12.74 -9.35 11.59
N ARG A 81 13.66 -8.55 11.02
CA ARG A 81 15.09 -8.91 10.90
C ARG A 81 15.99 -8.02 11.75
N HIS A 82 15.88 -8.14 13.08
CA HIS A 82 16.96 -7.75 13.99
C HIS A 82 17.01 -8.76 15.16
N ASP A 83 17.64 -9.90 14.90
CA ASP A 83 18.34 -10.72 15.90
C ASP A 83 19.85 -10.45 15.78
#